data_AF-A0A0H2ZYU5-F1
#
_entry.id   AF-A0A0H2ZYU5-F1
#
_cell.length_a   1.000
_cell.length_b   1.000
_cell.length_c   1.000
_cell.angle_alpha   90.00
_cell.angle_beta   90.00
_cell.angle_gamma   90.00
#
_symmetry.space_group_name_H-M   'P 1'
#
loop_
_entity.id
_entity.type
_entity.pdbx_description
1 polymer ?
#
loop_
_entity_poly.entity_id
_entity_poly.type
_entity_poly.pdbx_seq_one_letter_code
_entity_poly.pdbx_strand_id
1 'polypeptide(L)'
;MAYRVTAPLVVAKDREGRNHHCYAGAIIHWLGPEQRDRWLRLGLVEEIDDTPPAAAAADSPAAGGAGPAKPAKTAPVEKWADYGASLGHDRDELLALGKQNKQELIDLLG
;
A
#
# COMPACT_ATOMS: atom_id res chain seq x y z
N MET A 1 15.10 -10.05 -12.37
CA MET A 1 15.81 -10.22 -11.08
C MET A 1 15.29 -9.15 -10.15
N ALA A 2 14.81 -9.57 -8.98
CA ALA A 2 14.30 -8.68 -7.95
C ALA A 2 15.17 -8.77 -6.69
N TYR A 3 14.99 -7.86 -5.75
CA TYR A 3 15.78 -7.82 -4.53
C TYR A 3 14.85 -7.81 -3.32
N ARG A 4 15.07 -8.72 -2.36
CA ARG A 4 14.35 -8.69 -1.09
C ARG A 4 15.15 -7.90 -0.07
N VAL A 5 14.48 -6.99 0.63
CA VAL A 5 15.09 -6.18 1.68
C VAL A 5 15.27 -7.03 2.94
N THR A 6 16.49 -7.09 3.46
CA THR A 6 16.83 -7.79 4.71
C THR A 6 17.05 -6.82 5.87
N ALA A 7 17.44 -5.58 5.58
CA ALA A 7 17.61 -4.55 6.60
C ALA A 7 16.26 -4.05 7.15
N PRO A 8 16.22 -3.46 8.37
CA PRO A 8 14.99 -2.93 8.96
C PRO A 8 14.29 -1.88 8.08
N LEU A 9 15.07 -1.01 7.44
CA LEU A 9 14.60 0.00 6.50
C LEU A 9 15.73 0.37 5.52
N VAL A 10 15.39 0.45 4.24
CA VAL A 10 16.24 1.05 3.21
C VAL A 10 15.45 2.10 2.43
N VAL A 11 16.15 3.09 1.89
CA VAL A 11 15.56 4.09 0.99
C VAL A 11 16.07 3.83 -0.42
N ALA A 12 15.24 3.19 -1.23
CA ALA A 12 15.57 2.82 -2.60
C ALA A 12 15.24 3.97 -3.55
N LYS A 13 16.10 4.21 -4.54
CA LYS A 13 15.80 5.17 -5.61
C LYS A 13 15.21 4.45 -6.81
N ASP A 14 14.09 4.94 -7.32
CA ASP A 14 13.54 4.45 -8.58
C ASP A 14 14.25 5.08 -9.80
N ARG A 15 13.84 4.65 -11.00
CA ARG A 15 14.39 5.15 -12.28
C ARG A 15 14.11 6.64 -12.51
N GLU A 16 13.10 7.19 -11.84
CA GLU A 16 12.71 8.60 -11.91
C GLU A 16 13.42 9.43 -10.82
N GLY A 17 14.25 8.79 -9.99
CA GLY A 17 14.99 9.43 -8.91
C GLY A 17 14.19 9.66 -7.64
N ARG A 18 12.97 9.12 -7.51
CA ARG A 18 12.16 9.21 -6.28
C ARG A 18 12.63 8.21 -5.24
N ASN A 19 12.53 8.61 -3.99
CA ASN A 19 12.90 7.81 -2.83
C ASN A 19 11.70 6.98 -2.35
N HIS A 20 11.90 5.66 -2.23
CA HIS A 20 10.93 4.70 -1.72
C HIS A 20 11.44 4.10 -0.42
N HIS A 21 10.63 4.19 0.63
CA HIS A 21 10.93 3.55 1.92
C HIS A 21 10.54 2.08 1.84
N CYS A 22 11.53 1.20 1.89
CA CYS A 22 11.34 -0.24 1.81
C CYS A 22 11.79 -0.88 3.12
N TYR A 23 10.86 -1.52 3.82
CA TYR A 23 11.11 -2.21 5.08
C TYR A 23 11.57 -3.66 4.84
N ALA A 24 12.05 -4.32 5.89
CA ALA A 24 12.41 -5.73 5.85
C ALA A 24 11.28 -6.58 5.22
N GLY A 25 11.64 -7.48 4.31
CA GLY A 25 10.73 -8.32 3.54
C GLY A 25 10.16 -7.68 2.26
N ALA A 26 10.30 -6.36 2.07
CA ALA A 26 9.84 -5.70 0.85
C ALA A 26 10.62 -6.18 -0.39
N ILE A 27 9.94 -6.22 -1.53
CA ILE A 27 10.53 -6.60 -2.82
C ILE A 27 10.77 -5.35 -3.66
N ILE A 28 12.00 -5.19 -4.14
CA ILE A 28 12.44 -4.11 -5.02
C ILE A 28 12.71 -4.71 -6.40
N HIS A 29 11.91 -4.34 -7.39
CA HIS A 29 12.06 -4.86 -8.77
C HIS A 29 13.18 -4.19 -9.56
N TRP A 30 13.70 -3.07 -9.08
CA TRP A 30 14.78 -2.36 -9.75
C TRP A 30 15.64 -1.57 -8.77
N LEU A 31 16.96 -1.70 -8.92
CA LEU A 31 17.96 -0.89 -8.23
C LEU A 31 18.97 -0.39 -9.26
N GLY A 32 19.48 0.83 -9.05
CA GLY A 32 20.63 1.33 -9.79
C GLY A 32 21.88 0.48 -9.52
N PRO A 33 22.82 0.37 -10.47
CA PRO A 33 23.96 -0.55 -10.38
C PRO A 33 24.84 -0.29 -9.15
N GLU A 34 25.19 0.96 -8.89
CA GLU A 34 26.01 1.31 -7.71
C GLU A 34 25.30 1.03 -6.38
N GLN A 35 23.98 1.27 -6.33
CA GLN A 35 23.17 1.02 -5.14
C GLN A 35 23.04 -0.49 -4.89
N ARG A 36 22.76 -1.26 -5.93
CA ARG A 36 22.70 -2.73 -5.90
C ARG A 36 23.99 -3.31 -5.34
N ASP A 37 25.14 -3.00 -5.93
CA ASP A 37 26.42 -3.60 -5.55
C ASP A 37 26.79 -3.29 -4.10
N ARG A 38 26.55 -2.04 -3.69
CA ARG A 38 26.78 -1.62 -2.31
C ARG A 38 25.85 -2.35 -1.35
N TRP A 39 24.57 -2.50 -1.68
CA TRP A 39 23.58 -3.09 -0.80
C TRP A 39 23.74 -4.61 -0.66
N LEU A 40 24.08 -5.30 -1.75
CA LEU A 40 24.45 -6.71 -1.72
C LEU A 40 25.70 -6.94 -0.86
N ARG A 41 26.72 -6.10 -1.02
CA ARG A 41 27.96 -6.19 -0.21
C ARG A 41 27.72 -5.97 1.28
N LEU A 42 26.80 -5.07 1.63
CA LEU A 42 26.45 -4.74 3.01
C LEU A 42 25.38 -5.67 3.60
N GLY A 43 24.85 -6.61 2.83
CA GLY A 43 23.76 -7.50 3.27
C GLY A 43 22.45 -6.78 3.58
N LEU A 44 22.21 -5.62 2.95
CA LEU A 44 20.98 -4.83 3.12
C LEU A 44 19.82 -5.37 2.29
N VAL A 45 20.16 -6.02 1.18
CA VAL A 45 19.24 -6.72 0.29
C VAL A 45 19.88 -8.02 -0.17
N GLU A 46 19.05 -8.96 -0.58
CA GLU A 46 19.43 -10.20 -1.25
C GLU A 46 18.80 -10.25 -2.64
N GLU A 47 19.46 -10.92 -3.58
CA GLU A 47 18.92 -11.12 -4.93
C GLU A 47 18.00 -12.33 -4.93
N ILE A 48 16.83 -12.18 -5.54
CA ILE A 48 15.84 -13.23 -5.69
C ILE A 48 15.44 -13.35 -7.16
N ASP A 49 15.09 -14.57 -7.56
CA ASP A 49 14.47 -14.79 -8.86
C ASP A 49 13.18 -13.96 -8.94
N ASP A 50 13.04 -13.22 -10.04
CA ASP A 50 11.87 -12.41 -10.35
C ASP A 50 10.77 -13.32 -10.90
N THR A 51 10.46 -14.35 -10.13
CA THR A 51 9.29 -15.19 -10.32
C THR A 51 8.14 -14.45 -9.67
N PRO A 52 7.07 -14.11 -10.42
CA PRO A 52 5.88 -13.56 -9.80
C PRO A 52 5.42 -14.56 -8.74
N PRO A 53 5.34 -14.16 -7.45
CA PRO A 53 5.02 -15.09 -6.40
C PRO A 53 3.65 -15.68 -6.71
N ALA A 54 3.59 -17.02 -6.82
CA ALA A 54 2.34 -17.72 -6.57
C ALA A 54 1.88 -17.24 -5.19
N ALA A 55 0.68 -16.68 -5.12
CA ALA A 55 0.10 -16.06 -3.94
C ALA A 55 0.13 -17.01 -2.73
N ALA A 56 1.24 -16.99 -1.99
CA ALA A 56 1.40 -17.66 -0.73
C ALA A 56 1.43 -16.56 0.33
N ALA A 57 0.40 -16.58 1.15
CA ALA A 57 0.12 -15.67 2.23
C ALA A 57 1.39 -15.31 3.03
N ALA A 58 1.86 -14.08 2.85
CA ALA A 58 2.80 -13.45 3.76
C ALA A 58 1.99 -12.67 4.78
N ASP A 59 1.96 -13.19 6.02
CA ASP A 59 1.63 -12.41 7.21
C ASP A 59 2.47 -11.12 7.19
N SER A 60 1.82 -10.04 6.81
CA SER A 60 2.35 -8.69 6.75
C SER A 60 1.82 -7.94 7.97
N PRO A 61 2.64 -7.20 8.74
CA PRO A 61 2.09 -6.14 9.55
C PRO A 61 1.59 -5.08 8.58
N ALA A 62 0.27 -5.02 8.45
CA ALA A 62 -0.48 -4.12 7.60
C ALA A 62 -0.03 -2.66 7.79
N ALA A 63 0.48 -2.06 6.72
CA ALA A 63 0.47 -0.62 6.54
C ALA A 63 0.20 -0.30 5.06
N GLY A 64 -1.10 -0.26 4.72
CA GLY A 64 -1.61 0.49 3.58
C GLY A 64 -2.03 -0.32 2.36
N GLY A 65 -3.30 -0.77 2.36
CA GLY A 65 -4.02 -0.95 1.09
C GLY A 65 -4.78 -2.25 0.89
N ALA A 66 -5.62 -2.68 1.84
CA ALA A 66 -6.84 -3.41 1.50
C ALA A 66 -8.06 -2.87 2.27
N GLY A 67 -8.01 -1.60 2.69
CA GLY A 67 -9.22 -0.80 2.77
C GLY A 67 -9.48 -0.26 1.36
N PRO A 68 -10.72 -0.28 0.84
CA PRO A 68 -11.08 0.32 -0.44
C PRO A 68 -10.48 1.71 -0.54
N ALA A 69 -9.96 2.06 -1.70
CA ALA A 69 -9.42 3.39 -1.93
C ALA A 69 -10.47 4.43 -1.54
N LYS A 70 -10.09 5.39 -0.68
CA LYS A 70 -10.97 6.47 -0.24
C LYS A 70 -11.61 7.12 -1.46
N PRO A 71 -12.95 7.11 -1.59
CA PRO A 71 -13.62 7.64 -2.75
C PRO A 71 -13.38 9.14 -2.87
N ALA A 72 -13.41 9.66 -4.10
CA ALA A 72 -13.33 11.11 -4.32
C ALA A 72 -14.50 11.83 -3.63
N LYS A 73 -14.31 13.07 -3.17
CA LYS A 73 -15.37 13.88 -2.53
C LYS A 73 -16.62 14.04 -3.43
N THR A 74 -16.44 13.96 -4.75
CA THR A 74 -17.52 14.02 -5.74
C THR A 74 -18.21 12.67 -6.01
N ALA A 75 -17.67 11.55 -5.52
CA ALA A 75 -18.23 10.21 -5.74
C ALA A 75 -19.66 10.07 -5.17
N PRO A 76 -20.50 9.17 -5.73
CA PRO A 76 -21.86 8.96 -5.24
C PRO A 76 -21.88 8.40 -3.80
N VAL A 77 -23.00 8.60 -3.10
CA VAL A 77 -23.19 8.19 -1.69
C VAL A 77 -22.94 6.70 -1.50
N GLU A 78 -23.37 5.87 -2.46
CA GLU A 78 -23.18 4.41 -2.43
C GLU A 78 -21.69 4.03 -2.35
N LYS A 79 -20.84 4.73 -3.11
CA LYS A 79 -19.39 4.53 -3.07
C LYS A 79 -18.78 4.89 -1.71
N TRP A 80 -19.32 5.92 -1.05
CA TRP A 80 -18.91 6.31 0.30
C TRP A 80 -19.43 5.34 1.36
N ALA A 81 -20.65 4.81 1.21
CA ALA A 81 -21.19 3.79 2.10
C ALA A 81 -20.45 2.46 1.98
N ASP A 82 -20.08 2.03 0.76
CA ASP A 82 -19.24 0.85 0.54
C ASP A 82 -17.84 1.03 1.15
N TYR A 83 -17.28 2.24 1.08
CA TYR A 83 -16.02 2.59 1.75
C TYR A 83 -16.15 2.57 3.27
N GLY A 84 -17.18 3.17 3.86
CA GLY A 84 -17.38 3.09 5.30
C GLY A 84 -17.70 1.68 5.80
N ALA A 85 -18.41 0.87 5.02
CA ALA A 85 -18.68 -0.53 5.33
C ALA A 85 -17.41 -1.36 5.45
N SER A 86 -16.42 -1.07 4.60
CA SER A 86 -15.10 -1.71 4.70
C SER A 86 -14.27 -1.28 5.91
N LEU A 87 -14.57 -0.12 6.48
CA LEU A 87 -13.96 0.40 7.70
C LEU A 87 -14.65 -0.16 8.96
N GLY A 88 -15.71 -0.97 8.78
CA GLY A 88 -16.45 -1.62 9.87
C GLY A 88 -17.73 -0.89 10.29
N HIS A 89 -18.15 0.16 9.58
CA HIS A 89 -19.44 0.82 9.82
C HIS A 89 -20.59 0.05 9.17
N ASP A 90 -21.82 0.23 9.66
CA ASP A 90 -23.00 -0.35 9.02
C ASP A 90 -23.30 0.35 7.68
N ARG A 91 -23.43 -0.43 6.62
CA ARG A 91 -23.62 0.09 5.26
C ARG A 91 -24.96 0.80 5.10
N ASP A 92 -26.02 0.28 5.71
CA ASP A 92 -27.37 0.81 5.55
C ASP A 92 -27.52 2.11 6.33
N GLU A 93 -26.88 2.21 7.51
CA GLU A 93 -26.78 3.48 8.25
C GLU A 93 -26.01 4.55 7.48
N LEU A 94 -24.89 4.21 6.84
CA LEU A 94 -24.12 5.15 6.02
C LEU A 94 -24.86 5.58 4.74
N LEU A 95 -25.64 4.68 4.13
CA LEU A 95 -26.53 5.03 3.02
C LEU A 95 -27.64 5.99 3.45
N ALA A 96 -28.23 5.79 4.64
CA ALA A 96 -29.23 6.69 5.19
C ALA A 96 -28.63 8.06 5.52
N LEU A 97 -27.47 8.08 6.18
CA LEU A 97 -26.73 9.30 6.51
C LEU A 97 -26.34 10.07 5.25
N GLY A 98 -25.79 9.40 4.23
CA GLY A 98 -25.40 10.07 2.99
C GLY A 98 -26.57 10.56 2.12
N LYS A 99 -27.75 9.93 2.22
CA LYS A 99 -28.99 10.43 1.59
C LYS A 99 -29.50 11.70 2.28
N GLN A 100 -29.29 11.83 3.58
CA GLN A 100 -29.67 13.02 4.35
C GLN A 100 -28.62 14.13 4.22
N ASN A 101 -27.35 13.80 4.40
CA ASN A 101 -26.23 14.73 4.33
C ASN A 101 -24.94 14.03 3.85
N LYS A 102 -24.64 14.16 2.57
CA LYS A 102 -23.41 13.62 1.96
C LYS A 102 -22.14 14.23 2.57
N GLN A 103 -22.16 15.48 3.01
CA GLN A 103 -20.96 16.14 3.53
C GLN A 103 -20.57 15.56 4.90
N GLU A 104 -21.55 15.31 5.78
CA GLU A 104 -21.30 14.62 7.06
C GLU A 104 -20.77 13.21 6.86
N LEU A 105 -21.27 12.47 5.87
CA LEU A 105 -20.74 11.15 5.52
C LEU A 105 -19.26 11.24 5.09
N ILE A 106 -18.88 12.28 4.34
CA ILE A 106 -17.51 12.52 3.91
C ILE A 106 -16.62 12.91 5.09
N ASP A 107 -17.11 13.76 5.99
CA ASP A 107 -16.35 14.24 7.15
C ASP A 107 -16.18 13.14 8.22
N LEU A 108 -17.17 12.25 8.37
CA LEU A 108 -17.09 11.07 9.25
C LEU A 108 -16.03 10.07 8.78
N LEU A 109 -15.94 9.86 7.47
CA LEU A 109 -15.09 8.84 6.85
C LEU A 109 -13.77 9.42 6.29
N GLY A 110 -13.49 10.71 6.55
CA GLY A 110 -12.56 11.49 5.76
C GLY A 110 -11.46 12.22 6.50
#